data_AF-A0A9W6WT98-F1
#
_entry.id   AF-A0A9W6WT98-F1
#
_cell.length_a   1.000
_cell.length_b   1.000
_cell.length_c   1.000
_cell.angle_alpha   90.00
_cell.angle_beta   90.00
_cell.angle_gamma   90.00
#
_symmetry.space_group_name_H-M   'P 1'
#
loop_
_entity.id
_entity.type
_entity.pdbx_description
1 polymer ?
#
loop_
_entity_poly.entity_id
_entity_poly.type
_entity_poly.pdbx_seq_one_letter_code
_entity_poly.pdbx_strand_id
1 'polypeptide(L)'
;MEAKVEQLKAAEVKGEQEDAAKLSKRAMRKEKRRMQWEERKANKKLKRQEQQRAKKASGEIPQPKELDMSEEAVLRRKERASAKREAFLMAAEEGVKVVIDCQFEKKMTEKEKKSLSQQIMSVTLIVFKPVQFAGTSKSYMDLFKKESLVYLTADSPNTITKLSRDKVYIIGGIVDRNRLKGITYEKAVEQGIETAKLPLDAVVEMGSATRVLTVNHGSSLDNPDVVFFT
;
A
#
# COMPACT_ATOMS: atom_id res chain seq x y z
N MET A 1 22.02 22.12 -49.28
CA MET A 1 22.12 22.13 -47.80
C MET A 1 20.90 22.80 -47.15
N GLU A 2 20.39 23.88 -47.74
CA GLU A 2 19.25 24.66 -47.21
C GLU A 2 17.94 23.88 -47.04
N ALA A 3 17.55 23.07 -48.04
CA ALA A 3 16.31 22.28 -47.96
C ALA A 3 16.27 21.27 -46.78
N LYS A 4 17.44 20.78 -46.34
CA LYS A 4 17.53 19.83 -45.20
C LYS A 4 17.46 20.56 -43.85
N VAL A 5 17.94 21.80 -43.79
CA VAL A 5 17.84 22.66 -42.61
C VAL A 5 16.39 23.12 -42.39
N GLU A 6 15.66 23.40 -43.48
CA GLU A 6 14.26 23.82 -43.41
C GLU A 6 13.33 22.68 -42.95
N GLN A 7 13.58 21.44 -43.39
CA GLN A 7 12.82 20.27 -42.91
C GLN A 7 13.06 19.95 -41.43
N LEU A 8 14.29 20.13 -40.93
CA LEU A 8 14.60 19.94 -39.52
C LEU A 8 13.92 21.00 -38.65
N LYS A 9 13.94 22.26 -39.07
CA LYS A 9 13.20 23.34 -38.40
C LYS A 9 11.69 23.08 -38.41
N ALA A 10 11.13 22.60 -39.51
CA ALA A 10 9.71 22.25 -39.59
C ALA A 10 9.34 21.08 -38.66
N ALA A 11 10.22 20.09 -38.48
CA ALA A 11 10.01 18.97 -37.57
C ALA A 11 10.08 19.40 -36.10
N GLU A 12 11.02 20.28 -35.73
CA GLU A 12 11.12 20.86 -34.38
C GLU A 12 9.88 21.68 -34.03
N VAL A 13 9.46 22.58 -34.92
CA VAL A 13 8.25 23.40 -34.70
C VAL A 13 7.00 22.52 -34.56
N LYS A 14 6.91 21.43 -35.33
CA LYS A 14 5.80 20.48 -35.23
C LYS A 14 5.81 19.67 -33.92
N GLY A 15 7.00 19.29 -33.44
CA GLY A 15 7.19 18.62 -32.15
C GLY A 15 6.81 19.53 -30.96
N GLU A 16 7.24 20.79 -30.99
CA GLU A 16 6.91 21.79 -29.96
C GLU A 16 5.41 22.10 -29.91
N GLN A 17 4.75 22.21 -31.08
CA GLN A 17 3.31 22.40 -31.16
C GLN A 17 2.52 21.20 -30.61
N GLU A 18 2.96 19.97 -30.88
CA GLU A 18 2.34 18.77 -30.32
C GLU A 18 2.51 18.68 -28.80
N ASP A 19 3.70 18.98 -28.29
CA ASP A 19 3.99 18.92 -26.85
C ASP A 19 3.27 20.03 -26.08
N ALA A 20 3.20 21.24 -26.64
CA ALA A 20 2.36 22.31 -26.12
C ALA A 20 0.87 21.92 -26.09
N ALA A 21 0.38 21.25 -27.14
CA ALA A 21 -1.01 20.75 -27.19
C ALA A 21 -1.26 19.64 -26.16
N LYS A 22 -0.30 18.74 -25.92
CA LYS A 22 -0.37 17.69 -24.87
C LYS A 22 -0.36 18.30 -23.46
N LEU A 23 0.50 19.30 -23.21
CA LEU A 23 0.54 20.07 -21.96
C LEU A 23 -0.78 20.80 -21.70
N SER A 24 -1.36 21.44 -22.72
CA SER A 24 -2.66 22.13 -22.65
C SER A 24 -3.81 21.15 -22.34
N LYS A 25 -3.85 19.98 -23.00
CA LYS A 25 -4.82 18.91 -22.68
C LYS A 25 -4.65 18.37 -21.25
N ARG A 26 -3.42 18.30 -20.73
CA ARG A 26 -3.13 17.84 -19.36
C ARG A 26 -3.53 18.87 -18.31
N ALA A 27 -3.32 20.16 -18.58
CA ALA A 27 -3.78 21.27 -17.75
C ALA A 27 -5.31 21.28 -17.64
N MET A 28 -6.00 21.18 -18.78
CA MET A 28 -7.47 21.08 -18.84
C MET A 28 -8.02 19.88 -18.06
N ARG A 29 -7.40 18.69 -18.19
CA ARG A 29 -7.79 17.50 -17.42
C ARG A 29 -7.59 17.69 -15.90
N LYS A 30 -6.55 18.40 -15.48
CA LYS A 30 -6.28 18.71 -14.07
C LYS A 30 -7.31 19.70 -13.51
N GLU A 31 -7.64 20.74 -14.27
CA GLU A 31 -8.67 21.74 -13.96
C GLU A 31 -10.04 21.06 -13.77
N LYS A 32 -10.45 20.24 -14.74
CA LYS A 32 -11.73 19.50 -14.69
C LYS A 32 -11.82 18.57 -13.48
N ARG A 33 -10.73 17.85 -13.14
CA ARG A 33 -10.70 17.02 -11.93
C ARG A 33 -10.79 17.84 -10.66
N ARG A 34 -10.16 19.02 -10.61
CA ARG A 34 -10.25 19.93 -9.45
C ARG A 34 -11.67 20.42 -9.25
N MET A 35 -12.32 20.88 -10.32
CA MET A 35 -13.72 21.31 -10.29
C MET A 35 -14.65 20.16 -9.85
N GLN A 36 -14.49 18.97 -10.43
CA GLN A 36 -15.26 17.79 -10.02
C GLN A 36 -15.03 17.41 -8.54
N TRP A 37 -13.80 17.58 -8.04
CA TRP A 37 -13.49 17.32 -6.63
C TRP A 37 -14.12 18.38 -5.70
N GLU A 38 -14.05 19.66 -6.08
CA GLU A 38 -14.66 20.77 -5.34
C GLU A 38 -16.19 20.63 -5.31
N GLU A 39 -16.81 20.29 -6.44
CA GLU A 39 -18.24 20.01 -6.57
C GLU A 39 -18.64 18.80 -5.70
N ARG A 40 -17.92 17.68 -5.78
CA ARG A 40 -18.17 16.50 -4.91
C ARG A 40 -18.04 16.85 -3.43
N LYS A 41 -17.06 17.68 -3.07
CA LYS A 41 -16.83 18.14 -1.70
C LYS A 41 -17.97 19.04 -1.22
N ALA A 42 -18.44 19.96 -2.07
CA ALA A 42 -19.57 20.83 -1.82
C ALA A 42 -20.87 20.03 -1.67
N ASN A 43 -21.17 19.11 -2.60
CA ASN A 43 -22.34 18.24 -2.54
C ASN A 43 -22.34 17.35 -1.30
N LYS A 44 -21.19 16.81 -0.89
CA LYS A 44 -21.06 16.03 0.36
C LYS A 44 -21.30 16.90 1.60
N LYS A 45 -20.89 18.17 1.58
CA LYS A 45 -21.16 19.14 2.67
C LYS A 45 -22.64 19.50 2.72
N LEU A 46 -23.26 19.79 1.57
CA LEU A 46 -24.67 20.12 1.46
C LEU A 46 -25.55 18.95 1.93
N LYS A 47 -25.30 17.73 1.44
CA LYS A 47 -26.03 16.52 1.85
C LYS A 47 -25.90 16.25 3.35
N ARG A 48 -24.74 16.52 3.95
CA ARG A 48 -24.56 16.44 5.42
C ARG A 48 -25.36 17.50 6.16
N GLN A 49 -25.41 18.73 5.66
CA GLN A 49 -26.21 19.81 6.26
C GLN A 49 -27.71 19.53 6.13
N GLU A 50 -28.18 19.05 4.98
CA GLU A 50 -29.56 18.62 4.76
C GLU A 50 -29.92 17.45 5.67
N GLN A 51 -29.07 16.42 5.77
CA GLN A 51 -29.29 15.32 6.72
C GLN A 51 -29.33 15.80 8.16
N GLN A 52 -28.48 16.76 8.56
CA GLN A 52 -28.51 17.33 9.89
C GLN A 52 -29.77 18.19 10.13
N ARG A 53 -30.19 18.97 9.14
CA ARG A 53 -31.42 19.77 9.20
C ARG A 53 -32.66 18.89 9.23
N ALA A 54 -32.72 17.85 8.41
CA ALA A 54 -33.79 16.86 8.38
C ALA A 54 -33.89 16.13 9.72
N LYS A 55 -32.76 15.68 10.30
CA LYS A 55 -32.74 15.08 11.65
C LYS A 55 -33.18 16.03 12.76
N LYS A 56 -32.84 17.33 12.64
CA LYS A 56 -33.31 18.35 13.60
C LYS A 56 -34.80 18.67 13.41
N ALA A 57 -35.29 18.69 12.18
CA ALA A 57 -36.68 18.98 11.84
C ALA A 57 -37.63 17.80 12.11
N SER A 58 -37.15 16.55 12.01
CA SER A 58 -37.94 15.36 12.34
C SER A 58 -38.10 15.12 13.84
N GLY A 59 -37.44 15.92 14.70
CA GLY A 59 -37.42 15.69 16.15
C GLY A 59 -36.63 14.44 16.58
N GLU A 60 -36.15 13.63 15.63
CA GLU A 60 -35.20 12.54 15.86
C GLU A 60 -33.79 13.11 16.04
N ILE A 61 -33.60 13.85 17.13
CA ILE A 61 -32.28 13.88 17.75
C ILE A 61 -32.10 12.46 18.29
N PRO A 62 -31.18 11.63 17.76
CA PRO A 62 -30.84 10.41 18.47
C PRO A 62 -30.38 10.89 19.83
N GLN A 63 -31.09 10.49 20.90
CA GLN A 63 -30.61 10.76 22.25
C GLN A 63 -29.13 10.37 22.27
N PRO A 64 -28.24 11.18 22.88
CA PRO A 64 -26.88 10.74 23.11
C PRO A 64 -27.00 9.31 23.64
N LYS A 65 -26.40 8.33 22.97
CA LYS A 65 -26.38 6.98 23.51
C LYS A 65 -25.74 7.13 24.88
N GLU A 66 -26.56 7.16 25.94
CA GLU A 66 -26.05 7.13 27.30
C GLU A 66 -25.20 5.88 27.35
N LEU A 67 -23.90 6.08 27.55
CA LEU A 67 -23.00 4.98 27.77
C LEU A 67 -23.50 4.33 29.06
N ASP A 68 -24.20 3.22 28.93
CA ASP A 68 -24.64 2.43 30.07
C ASP A 68 -23.40 2.11 30.92
N MET A 69 -23.25 2.79 32.05
CA MET A 69 -22.13 2.68 32.97
C MET A 69 -22.41 1.68 34.09
N SER A 70 -23.51 0.92 34.01
CA SER A 70 -23.77 -0.17 34.95
C SER A 70 -22.56 -1.10 35.01
N GLU A 71 -22.29 -1.66 36.18
CA GLU A 71 -21.16 -2.58 36.38
C GLU A 71 -21.19 -3.73 35.36
N GLU A 72 -22.39 -4.22 35.05
CA GLU A 72 -22.61 -5.27 34.07
C GLU A 72 -22.23 -4.83 32.63
N ALA A 73 -22.59 -3.62 32.22
CA ALA A 73 -22.22 -3.09 30.92
C ALA A 73 -20.71 -2.76 30.83
N VAL A 74 -20.10 -2.32 31.92
CA VAL A 74 -18.65 -2.11 32.02
C VAL A 74 -17.92 -3.46 31.92
N LEU A 75 -18.41 -4.49 32.63
CA LEU A 75 -17.85 -5.84 32.61
C LEU A 75 -17.94 -6.44 31.19
N ARG A 76 -19.11 -6.39 30.55
CA ARG A 76 -19.29 -6.84 29.15
C ARG A 76 -18.34 -6.14 28.17
N ARG A 77 -18.08 -4.84 28.36
CA ARG A 77 -17.12 -4.09 27.51
C ARG A 77 -15.68 -4.54 27.77
N LYS A 78 -15.31 -4.74 29.04
CA LYS A 78 -13.99 -5.29 29.42
C LYS A 78 -13.79 -6.69 28.87
N GLU A 79 -14.77 -7.57 28.98
CA GLU A 79 -14.76 -8.93 28.43
C GLU A 79 -14.63 -8.92 26.92
N ARG A 80 -15.43 -8.11 26.20
CA ARG A 80 -15.28 -7.96 24.74
C ARG A 80 -13.91 -7.43 24.35
N ALA A 81 -13.37 -6.46 25.09
CA ALA A 81 -12.02 -5.95 24.83
C ALA A 81 -10.94 -7.01 25.10
N SER A 82 -11.11 -7.80 26.17
CA SER A 82 -10.24 -8.90 26.55
C SER A 82 -10.29 -10.03 25.51
N ALA A 83 -11.48 -10.53 25.16
CA ALA A 83 -11.69 -11.54 24.13
C ALA A 83 -11.16 -11.09 22.77
N LYS A 84 -11.35 -9.81 22.40
CA LYS A 84 -10.77 -9.25 21.17
C LYS A 84 -9.24 -9.22 21.22
N ARG A 85 -8.65 -8.92 22.38
CA ARG A 85 -7.19 -8.94 22.57
C ARG A 85 -6.63 -10.36 22.57
N GLU A 86 -7.32 -11.31 23.16
CA GLU A 86 -6.94 -12.73 23.17
C GLU A 86 -7.03 -13.32 21.76
N ALA A 87 -8.15 -13.12 21.07
CA ALA A 87 -8.31 -13.54 19.67
C ALA A 87 -7.25 -12.90 18.75
N PHE A 88 -6.83 -11.66 19.04
CA PHE A 88 -5.73 -11.00 18.35
C PHE A 88 -4.38 -11.66 18.60
N LEU A 89 -4.05 -11.95 19.86
CA LEU A 89 -2.77 -12.60 20.22
C LEU A 89 -2.68 -14.01 19.63
N MET A 90 -3.77 -14.77 19.69
CA MET A 90 -3.87 -16.09 19.08
C MET A 90 -3.65 -16.02 17.57
N ALA A 91 -4.32 -15.09 16.88
CA ALA A 91 -4.11 -14.89 15.44
C ALA A 91 -2.68 -14.43 15.10
N ALA A 92 -2.05 -13.62 15.96
CA ALA A 92 -0.69 -13.16 15.79
C ALA A 92 0.35 -14.28 15.99
N GLU A 93 0.09 -15.23 16.89
CA GLU A 93 0.95 -16.42 17.08
C GLU A 93 0.80 -17.44 15.95
N GLU A 94 -0.40 -17.59 15.38
CA GLU A 94 -0.67 -18.51 14.28
C GLU A 94 -0.23 -17.96 12.91
N GLY A 95 0.02 -16.65 12.81
CA GLY A 95 0.37 -15.95 11.59
C GLY A 95 1.83 -16.10 11.14
N VAL A 96 2.06 -15.85 9.84
CA VAL A 96 3.40 -15.81 9.24
C VAL A 96 4.08 -14.44 9.45
N LYS A 97 5.26 -14.43 10.08
CA LYS A 97 5.97 -13.18 10.39
C LYS A 97 6.51 -12.50 9.12
N VAL A 98 6.16 -11.23 8.94
CA VAL A 98 6.64 -10.39 7.84
C VAL A 98 7.39 -9.17 8.39
N VAL A 99 8.52 -8.84 7.79
CA VAL A 99 9.34 -7.68 8.10
C VAL A 99 9.37 -6.74 6.90
N ILE A 100 9.19 -5.44 7.13
CA ILE A 100 9.40 -4.41 6.11
C ILE A 100 10.79 -3.79 6.31
N ASP A 101 11.69 -4.01 5.37
CA ASP A 101 13.05 -3.47 5.38
C ASP A 101 13.05 -2.00 4.91
N CYS A 102 13.03 -1.08 5.87
CA CYS A 102 13.03 0.37 5.61
C CYS A 102 14.44 0.98 5.42
N GLN A 103 15.51 0.20 5.28
CA GLN A 103 16.88 0.73 5.19
C GLN A 103 17.21 1.41 3.85
N PHE A 104 16.24 1.53 2.94
CA PHE A 104 16.40 2.18 1.63
C PHE A 104 16.04 3.67 1.63
N GLU A 105 15.84 4.28 2.81
CA GLU A 105 15.39 5.66 2.94
C GLU A 105 16.23 6.66 2.12
N LYS A 106 17.57 6.55 2.17
CA LYS A 106 18.50 7.44 1.44
C LYS A 106 18.38 7.33 -0.09
N LYS A 107 17.79 6.24 -0.60
CA LYS A 107 17.58 6.00 -2.04
C LYS A 107 16.19 6.46 -2.53
N MET A 108 15.37 6.99 -1.63
CA MET A 108 14.03 7.50 -1.92
C MET A 108 13.95 9.01 -1.75
N THR A 109 13.20 9.63 -2.66
CA THR A 109 12.78 11.02 -2.54
C THR A 109 11.70 11.16 -1.46
N GLU A 110 11.49 12.36 -0.92
CA GLU A 110 10.42 12.63 0.06
C GLU A 110 9.01 12.26 -0.44
N LYS A 111 8.79 12.34 -1.77
CA LYS A 111 7.53 11.91 -2.38
C LYS A 111 7.37 10.39 -2.34
N GLU A 112 8.44 9.64 -2.60
CA GLU A 112 8.47 8.19 -2.53
C GLU A 112 8.34 7.70 -1.08
N LYS A 113 9.00 8.35 -0.11
CA LYS A 113 8.83 8.08 1.32
C LYS A 113 7.38 8.26 1.76
N LYS A 114 6.75 9.38 1.37
CA LYS A 114 5.33 9.62 1.64
C LYS A 114 4.43 8.56 1.02
N SER A 115 4.76 8.09 -0.18
CA SER A 115 4.03 7.00 -0.85
C SER A 115 4.20 5.68 -0.08
N LEU A 116 5.41 5.36 0.38
CA LEU A 116 5.67 4.17 1.19
C LEU A 116 4.84 4.19 2.48
N SER A 117 4.84 5.30 3.22
CA SER A 117 4.03 5.46 4.43
C SER A 117 2.53 5.24 4.16
N GLN A 118 2.03 5.75 3.03
CA GLN A 118 0.63 5.53 2.63
C GLN A 118 0.35 4.07 2.29
N GLN A 119 1.27 3.38 1.62
CA GLN A 119 1.09 1.97 1.29
C GLN A 119 1.06 1.10 2.56
N ILE A 120 1.97 1.33 3.51
CA ILE A 120 1.99 0.66 4.82
C ILE A 120 0.67 0.90 5.56
N MET A 121 0.18 2.15 5.60
CA MET A 121 -1.08 2.49 6.26
C MET A 121 -2.30 1.87 5.57
N SER A 122 -2.29 1.78 4.25
CA SER A 122 -3.42 1.27 3.47
C SER A 122 -3.59 -0.25 3.66
N VAL A 123 -2.50 -0.99 3.87
CA VAL A 123 -2.55 -2.41 4.23
C VAL A 123 -3.37 -2.62 5.51
N THR A 124 -3.13 -1.81 6.55
CA THR A 124 -3.84 -1.92 7.83
C THR A 124 -5.36 -1.77 7.70
N LEU A 125 -5.85 -1.04 6.68
CA LEU A 125 -7.27 -0.80 6.46
C LEU A 125 -7.97 -1.90 5.64
N ILE A 126 -7.22 -2.67 4.85
CA ILE A 126 -7.76 -3.67 3.92
C ILE A 126 -7.77 -5.06 4.55
N VAL A 127 -6.83 -5.35 5.45
CA VAL A 127 -6.73 -6.67 6.09
C VAL A 127 -7.84 -6.83 7.12
N PHE A 128 -8.76 -7.77 6.86
CA PHE A 128 -9.89 -8.10 7.75
C PHE A 128 -9.47 -8.83 9.03
N LYS A 129 -8.21 -9.28 9.11
CA LYS A 129 -7.57 -9.82 10.32
C LYS A 129 -6.78 -8.73 11.05
N PRO A 130 -6.77 -8.74 12.38
CA PRO A 130 -6.04 -7.74 13.14
C PRO A 130 -4.53 -7.98 13.05
N VAL A 131 -3.81 -7.03 12.45
CA VAL A 131 -2.36 -7.07 12.23
C VAL A 131 -1.61 -6.43 13.39
N GLN A 132 -0.57 -7.09 13.92
CA GLN A 132 0.33 -6.49 14.93
C GLN A 132 1.48 -5.72 14.25
N PHE A 133 1.54 -4.42 14.47
CA PHE A 133 2.67 -3.60 14.04
C PHE A 133 3.63 -3.36 15.20
N ALA A 134 4.91 -3.63 14.98
CA ALA A 134 6.00 -3.24 15.87
C ALA A 134 7.06 -2.49 15.06
N GLY A 135 7.34 -1.24 15.46
CA GLY A 135 8.45 -0.46 14.91
C GLY A 135 9.72 -0.70 15.72
N THR A 136 10.85 -0.85 15.04
CA THR A 136 12.16 -1.01 15.67
C THR A 136 13.24 -0.36 14.79
N SER A 137 14.28 0.19 15.42
CA SER A 137 15.47 0.71 14.74
C SER A 137 16.53 -0.38 14.51
N LYS A 138 16.36 -1.57 15.10
CA LYS A 138 17.31 -2.69 14.96
C LYS A 138 17.16 -3.37 13.60
N SER A 139 18.24 -3.99 13.13
CA SER A 139 18.21 -4.79 11.90
C SER A 139 17.43 -6.09 12.11
N TYR A 140 16.78 -6.62 11.07
CA TYR A 140 16.17 -7.95 11.14
C TYR A 140 17.19 -9.06 11.43
N MET A 141 18.45 -8.85 11.06
CA MET A 141 19.57 -9.76 11.38
C MET A 141 19.86 -9.85 12.88
N ASP A 142 19.56 -8.80 13.65
CA ASP A 142 19.75 -8.79 15.11
C ASP A 142 18.56 -9.39 15.86
N LEU A 143 17.41 -9.48 15.20
CA LEU A 143 16.13 -9.87 15.79
C LEU A 143 15.78 -11.34 15.54
N PHE A 144 16.27 -11.90 14.42
CA PHE A 144 15.90 -13.22 13.97
C PHE A 144 17.13 -14.02 13.55
N LYS A 145 17.01 -15.35 13.64
CA LYS A 145 18.06 -16.27 13.20
C LYS A 145 18.16 -16.21 11.68
N LYS A 146 19.39 -16.10 11.15
CA LYS A 146 19.64 -15.98 9.71
C LYS A 146 18.96 -17.09 8.89
N GLU A 147 18.97 -18.32 9.39
CA GLU A 147 18.42 -19.51 8.73
C GLU A 147 16.89 -19.47 8.62
N SER A 148 16.23 -18.66 9.47
CA SER A 148 14.79 -18.43 9.43
C SER A 148 14.38 -17.32 8.48
N LEU A 149 15.31 -16.50 8.00
CA LEU A 149 15.01 -15.34 7.16
C LEU A 149 14.87 -15.74 5.68
N VAL A 150 13.84 -15.20 5.02
CA VAL A 150 13.65 -15.30 3.57
C VAL A 150 13.35 -13.91 3.01
N TYR A 151 14.21 -13.39 2.14
CA TYR A 151 14.00 -12.10 1.49
C TYR A 151 13.14 -12.26 0.23
N LEU A 152 11.95 -11.67 0.25
CA LEU A 152 11.03 -11.64 -0.87
C LEU A 152 11.43 -10.52 -1.85
N THR A 153 11.86 -10.91 -3.04
CA THR A 153 12.28 -9.98 -4.09
C THR A 153 11.92 -10.50 -5.47
N ALA A 154 11.48 -9.60 -6.36
CA ALA A 154 11.07 -9.93 -7.72
C ALA A 154 12.21 -10.49 -8.58
N ASP A 155 13.45 -10.13 -8.25
CA ASP A 155 14.66 -10.52 -8.99
C ASP A 155 15.23 -11.88 -8.53
N SER A 156 14.61 -12.55 -7.55
CA SER A 156 15.08 -13.85 -7.09
C SER A 156 14.89 -14.94 -8.16
N PRO A 157 15.86 -15.84 -8.35
CA PRO A 157 15.71 -16.99 -9.24
C PRO A 157 14.73 -18.04 -8.68
N ASN A 158 14.52 -18.06 -7.36
CA ASN A 158 13.67 -19.05 -6.70
C ASN A 158 12.24 -18.51 -6.58
N THR A 159 11.23 -19.37 -6.76
CA THR A 159 9.83 -18.98 -6.57
C THR A 159 9.28 -19.63 -5.31
N ILE A 160 8.66 -18.83 -4.43
CA ILE A 160 8.01 -19.37 -3.23
C ILE A 160 6.69 -20.05 -3.61
N THR A 161 6.47 -21.25 -3.07
CA THR A 161 5.25 -22.02 -3.31
C THR A 161 4.33 -22.04 -2.11
N LYS A 162 4.89 -22.10 -0.90
CA LYS A 162 4.17 -22.11 0.37
C LYS A 162 4.89 -21.27 1.41
N LEU A 163 4.10 -20.68 2.31
CA LEU A 163 4.65 -20.03 3.49
C LEU A 163 4.75 -20.99 4.66
N SER A 164 5.86 -20.89 5.39
CA SER A 164 6.06 -21.57 6.66
C SER A 164 5.98 -20.57 7.82
N ARG A 165 5.42 -21.01 8.94
CA ARG A 165 5.34 -20.24 10.18
C ARG A 165 6.70 -20.15 10.89
N ASP A 166 7.63 -21.05 10.57
CA ASP A 166 8.99 -21.07 11.14
C ASP A 166 9.93 -20.07 10.46
N LYS A 167 9.49 -19.49 9.35
CA LYS A 167 10.25 -18.53 8.56
C LYS A 167 9.75 -17.11 8.81
N VAL A 168 10.65 -16.16 8.59
CA VAL A 168 10.39 -14.72 8.65
C VAL A 168 10.63 -14.14 7.28
N TYR A 169 9.60 -13.57 6.68
CA TYR A 169 9.64 -13.07 5.32
C TYR A 169 9.92 -11.57 5.28
N ILE A 170 10.95 -11.16 4.56
CA ILE A 170 11.37 -9.76 4.47
C ILE A 170 10.88 -9.18 3.14
N ILE A 171 10.23 -8.02 3.19
CA ILE A 171 9.82 -7.25 2.01
C ILE A 171 10.61 -5.94 2.00
N GLY A 172 11.19 -5.59 0.85
CA GLY A 172 11.84 -4.30 0.67
C GLY A 172 10.86 -3.15 0.81
N GLY A 173 11.01 -2.31 1.84
CA GLY A 173 10.25 -1.09 2.04
C GLY A 173 10.73 0.02 1.12
N ILE A 174 10.58 -0.17 -0.20
CA ILE A 174 11.07 0.76 -1.21
C ILE A 174 10.00 1.05 -2.27
N VAL A 175 9.89 2.32 -2.67
CA VAL A 175 9.01 2.75 -3.76
C VAL A 175 9.88 3.48 -4.79
N ASP A 176 10.34 2.76 -5.80
CA ASP A 176 11.29 3.25 -6.80
C ASP A 176 10.77 3.10 -8.24
N ARG A 177 9.59 2.51 -8.42
CA ARG A 177 9.03 2.11 -9.73
C ARG A 177 9.98 1.20 -10.51
N ASN A 178 10.69 0.32 -9.82
CA ASN A 178 11.68 -0.59 -10.38
C ASN A 178 12.86 0.12 -11.09
N ARG A 179 13.23 1.31 -10.61
CA ARG A 179 14.41 2.06 -11.06
C ARG A 179 15.71 1.39 -10.58
N LEU A 180 15.68 0.79 -9.40
CA LEU A 180 16.82 0.18 -8.70
C LEU A 180 16.70 -1.35 -8.77
N LYS A 181 16.86 -1.89 -9.99
CA LYS A 181 16.82 -3.34 -10.22
C LYS A 181 17.88 -4.06 -9.39
N GLY A 182 17.55 -5.22 -8.85
CA GLY A 182 18.48 -6.07 -8.13
C GLY A 182 18.83 -5.62 -6.71
N ILE A 183 18.50 -4.40 -6.28
CA ILE A 183 19.03 -3.83 -5.03
C ILE A 183 18.68 -4.66 -3.78
N THR A 184 17.44 -5.15 -3.70
CA THR A 184 16.98 -5.98 -2.57
C THR A 184 17.52 -7.39 -2.65
N TYR A 185 17.70 -7.91 -3.87
CA TYR A 185 18.28 -9.22 -4.14
C TYR A 185 19.77 -9.26 -3.79
N GLU A 186 20.55 -8.30 -4.29
CA GLU A 186 21.98 -8.14 -4.02
C GLU A 186 22.24 -8.02 -2.52
N LYS A 187 21.46 -7.20 -1.81
CA LYS A 187 21.54 -7.06 -0.35
C LYS A 187 21.32 -8.39 0.37
N ALA A 188 20.31 -9.16 -0.03
CA ALA A 188 20.00 -10.45 0.59
C ALA A 188 21.10 -11.48 0.32
N VAL A 189 21.64 -11.51 -0.91
CA VAL A 189 22.75 -12.39 -1.30
C VAL A 189 24.03 -12.04 -0.53
N GLU A 190 24.36 -10.76 -0.39
CA GLU A 190 25.51 -10.29 0.39
C GLU A 190 25.41 -10.70 1.86
N GLN A 191 24.20 -10.67 2.42
CA GLN A 191 23.93 -11.12 3.79
C GLN A 191 23.84 -12.66 3.90
N GLY A 192 23.84 -13.37 2.76
CA GLY A 192 23.67 -14.82 2.66
C GLY A 192 22.31 -15.32 3.14
N ILE A 193 21.26 -14.52 2.95
CA ILE A 193 19.88 -14.84 3.30
C ILE A 193 19.22 -15.57 2.13
N GLU A 194 18.33 -16.51 2.42
CA GLU A 194 17.50 -17.18 1.42
C GLU A 194 16.65 -16.14 0.66
N THR A 195 16.55 -16.26 -0.66
CA THR A 195 15.71 -15.35 -1.47
C THR A 195 14.63 -16.12 -2.21
N ALA A 196 13.47 -15.49 -2.38
CA ALA A 196 12.40 -16.01 -3.23
C ALA A 196 11.57 -14.88 -3.85
N LYS A 197 10.98 -15.11 -5.03
CA LYS A 197 9.95 -14.26 -5.64
C LYS A 197 8.57 -14.86 -5.42
N LEU A 198 7.55 -14.00 -5.39
CA LEU A 198 6.16 -14.44 -5.32
C LEU A 198 5.73 -15.12 -6.63
N PRO A 199 4.83 -16.12 -6.58
CA PRO A 199 4.37 -16.86 -7.76
C PRO A 199 3.34 -16.04 -8.56
N LEU A 200 3.76 -14.88 -9.09
CA LEU A 200 2.88 -13.98 -9.82
C LEU A 200 2.58 -14.47 -11.25
N ASP A 201 3.47 -15.30 -11.81
CA ASP A 201 3.36 -15.83 -13.17
C ASP A 201 2.15 -16.78 -13.32
N ALA A 202 1.62 -17.33 -12.22
CA ALA A 202 0.47 -18.26 -12.23
C ALA A 202 -0.90 -17.57 -12.05
N VAL A 203 -0.93 -16.30 -11.63
CA VAL A 203 -2.17 -15.64 -11.16
C VAL A 203 -2.52 -14.40 -11.96
N VAL A 204 -1.59 -13.81 -12.73
CA VAL A 204 -1.85 -12.56 -13.45
C VAL A 204 -1.24 -12.58 -14.86
N GLU A 205 -2.08 -12.57 -15.90
CA GLU A 205 -1.68 -12.16 -17.26
C GLU A 205 -1.39 -10.65 -17.24
N MET A 206 -0.16 -10.29 -16.85
CA MET A 206 0.33 -8.93 -16.97
C MET A 206 1.03 -8.78 -18.31
N GLY A 207 0.52 -7.90 -19.18
CA GLY A 207 1.20 -7.47 -20.40
C GLY A 207 2.51 -6.71 -20.10
N SER A 208 2.75 -5.54 -20.70
CA SER A 208 4.01 -4.78 -20.51
C SER A 208 4.24 -4.16 -19.11
N ALA A 209 3.53 -4.61 -18.07
CA ALA A 209 3.64 -4.06 -16.71
C ALA A 209 4.81 -4.68 -15.91
N THR A 210 5.46 -3.88 -15.06
CA THR A 210 6.58 -4.33 -14.24
C THR A 210 6.13 -5.32 -13.16
N ARG A 211 6.83 -6.46 -13.05
CA ARG A 211 6.65 -7.51 -12.04
C ARG A 211 7.10 -7.10 -10.62
N VAL A 212 6.82 -5.87 -10.23
CA VAL A 212 7.18 -5.32 -8.92
C VAL A 212 5.90 -4.94 -8.20
N LEU A 213 5.57 -5.68 -7.15
CA LEU A 213 4.46 -5.31 -6.29
C LEU A 213 4.88 -4.13 -5.41
N THR A 214 4.28 -2.96 -5.64
CA THR A 214 4.07 -1.97 -4.58
C THR A 214 3.34 -2.67 -3.44
N VAL A 215 3.62 -2.25 -2.20
CA VAL A 215 3.05 -2.83 -0.97
C VAL A 215 1.52 -2.84 -0.98
N ASN A 216 0.89 -2.12 -1.92
CA ASN A 216 -0.54 -2.19 -2.18
C ASN A 216 -0.85 -2.05 -3.68
N HIS A 217 -0.71 -3.13 -4.46
CA HIS A 217 -1.32 -3.18 -5.79
C HIS A 217 -2.82 -3.45 -5.65
N GLY A 218 -3.62 -2.44 -5.98
CA GLY A 218 -5.06 -2.43 -5.78
C GLY A 218 -5.84 -3.38 -6.69
N SER A 219 -6.79 -4.07 -6.04
CA SER A 219 -8.18 -4.29 -6.49
C SER A 219 -8.39 -4.96 -7.85
N SER A 220 -8.39 -6.30 -7.85
CA SER A 220 -9.40 -7.20 -8.46
C SER A 220 -8.80 -8.60 -8.56
N LEU A 221 -8.74 -9.31 -7.44
CA LEU A 221 -8.51 -10.75 -7.44
C LEU A 221 -9.61 -11.35 -6.56
N ASP A 222 -10.74 -11.64 -7.19
CA ASP A 222 -11.73 -12.58 -6.67
C ASP A 222 -11.12 -13.98 -6.75
N ASN A 223 -10.24 -14.32 -5.81
CA ASN A 223 -9.81 -15.69 -5.58
C ASN A 223 -9.42 -15.83 -4.09
N PRO A 224 -10.15 -16.61 -3.28
CA PRO A 224 -10.02 -16.60 -1.82
C PRO A 224 -8.70 -17.18 -1.26
N ASP A 225 -7.77 -17.63 -2.10
CA ASP A 225 -6.65 -18.47 -1.64
C ASP A 225 -5.27 -17.78 -1.54
N VAL A 226 -5.15 -16.46 -1.72
CA VAL A 226 -3.86 -15.78 -1.51
C VAL A 226 -4.01 -14.43 -0.82
N VAL A 227 -3.81 -14.41 0.50
CA VAL A 227 -3.64 -13.19 1.32
C VAL A 227 -2.44 -13.41 2.24
N PHE A 228 -1.40 -12.59 2.08
CA PHE A 228 -0.20 -12.61 2.91
C PHE A 228 -0.21 -11.46 3.92
N PHE A 229 -0.54 -11.72 5.17
CA PHE A 229 -0.28 -10.87 6.36
C PHE A 229 -0.36 -11.74 7.62
N THR A 230 0.47 -11.49 8.64
CA THR A 230 0.05 -11.73 10.05
C THR A 230 -1.03 -10.74 10.40
#